data_AF-A0A248UQ20-F1
#
_entry.id   AF-A0A248UQ20-F1
#
_cell.length_a   1.000
_cell.length_b   1.000
_cell.length_c   1.000
_cell.angle_alpha   90.00
_cell.angle_beta   90.00
_cell.angle_gamma   90.00
#
_symmetry.space_group_name_H-M   'P 1'
#
loop_
_entity.id
_entity.type
_entity.pdbx_description
1 polymer ?
#
loop_
_entity_poly.entity_id
_entity_poly.type
_entity_poly.pdbx_seq_one_letter_code
_entity_poly.pdbx_strand_id
1 'polypeptide(L)' 'MRYNPVTEEFGVVSSSGDIRTYYRPDPTVHGWPTNLDYFNDQ' A
#
# COMPACT_ATOMS: atom_id res chain seq x y z
N MET A 1 9.87 -1.76 -0.68
CA MET A 1 8.40 -1.67 -0.65
C MET A 1 7.89 -2.02 -2.04
N ARG A 2 6.76 -2.70 -2.15
CA ARG A 2 6.05 -2.99 -3.40
C ARG A 2 4.62 -2.45 -3.29
N TYR A 3 4.10 -1.95 -4.40
CA TYR A 3 2.73 -1.46 -4.52
C TYR A 3 2.02 -2.24 -5.63
N ASN A 4 0.79 -2.69 -5.37
CA ASN A 4 -0.07 -3.30 -6.38
C ASN A 4 -1.07 -2.26 -6.89
N PRO A 5 -0.99 -1.83 -8.16
CA PRO A 5 -1.89 -0.79 -8.70
C PRO A 5 -3.32 -1.26 -8.94
N VAL A 6 -3.59 -2.56 -8.93
CA VAL A 6 -4.94 -3.11 -9.15
C VAL A 6 -5.73 -3.15 -7.85
N THR A 7 -5.07 -3.58 -6.76
CA THR A 7 -5.71 -3.74 -5.45
C THR A 7 -5.39 -2.61 -4.48
N GLU A 8 -4.47 -1.73 -4.88
CA GLU A 8 -4.00 -0.58 -4.12
C GLU A 8 -3.36 -0.96 -2.78
N GLU A 9 -2.63 -2.07 -2.78
CA GLU A 9 -2.05 -2.68 -1.59
C GLU A 9 -0.55 -2.44 -1.51
N PHE A 10 -0.06 -2.32 -0.27
CA PHE A 10 1.35 -2.15 0.01
C PHE A 10 1.94 -3.38 0.70
N GLY A 11 3.10 -3.80 0.22
CA GLY A 11 3.86 -4.90 0.78
C GLY A 11 5.30 -4.52 1.04
N VAL A 12 5.83 -4.93 2.19
CA VAL A 12 7.28 -4.94 2.46
C VAL A 12 7.74 -6.38 2.36
N VAL A 13 8.65 -6.65 1.43
CA VAL A 13 9.22 -7.97 1.21
C VAL A 13 10.68 -8.01 1.68
N SER A 14 11.12 -9.16 2.18
CA SER A 14 12.53 -9.46 2.44
C SER A 14 13.32 -9.55 1.13
N SER A 15 14.65 -9.52 1.20
CA SER A 15 15.51 -9.79 0.04
C SER A 15 15.31 -11.19 -0.55
N SER A 16 14.83 -12.14 0.26
CA SER A 16 14.51 -13.52 -0.15
C SER A 16 13.10 -13.66 -0.75
N GLY A 17 12.30 -12.59 -0.74
CA GLY A 17 10.96 -12.55 -1.33
C GLY A 17 9.81 -12.77 -0.35
N ASP A 18 10.07 -13.03 0.92
CA ASP A 18 9.03 -13.24 1.94
C ASP A 18 8.32 -11.93 2.29
N ILE A 19 7.00 -11.96 2.41
CA ILE A 19 6.21 -10.82 2.86
C ILE A 19 6.43 -10.63 4.36
N ARG A 20 7.02 -9.49 4.76
CA ARG A 20 7.24 -9.11 6.17
C ARG A 20 6.04 -8.36 6.73
N THR A 21 5.48 -7.48 5.93
CA THR A 21 4.33 -6.66 6.31
C THR A 21 3.49 -6.42 5.06
N TYR A 22 2.18 -6.47 5.25
CA TYR A 22 1.20 -6.19 4.22
C TYR A 22 0.15 -5.26 4.82
N TYR A 23 -0.19 -4.22 4.08
CA TYR A 23 -1.14 -3.22 4.51
C TYR A 23 -1.98 -2.74 3.33
N ARG A 24 -3.29 -2.66 3.56
CA ARG A 24 -4.27 -2.11 2.62
C ARG A 24 -5.07 -1.03 3.36
N PRO A 25 -4.76 0.26 3.15
CA PRO A 25 -5.60 1.32 3.68
C PRO A 25 -7.02 1.23 3.09
N ASP A 26 -8.00 1.69 3.86
CA ASP A 26 -9.37 1.89 3.39
C ASP A 26 -9.52 3.31 2.83
N PRO A 27 -9.80 3.47 1.51
CA PRO A 27 -9.96 4.77 0.88
C PRO A 27 -11.04 5.65 1.53
N THR A 28 -12.06 5.04 2.13
CA THR A 28 -13.18 5.75 2.75
C THR A 28 -12.80 6.44 4.06
N VAL A 29 -11.66 6.06 4.66
CA VAL A 29 -11.21 6.57 5.96
C VAL A 29 -10.28 7.77 5.81
N HIS A 30 -9.41 7.77 4.79
CA HIS A 30 -8.41 8.82 4.62
C HIS A 30 -8.81 9.91 3.61
N GLY A 31 -9.91 9.73 2.87
CA GLY A 31 -10.48 10.79 2.02
C GLY A 31 -9.73 11.07 0.73
N TRP A 32 -8.82 10.18 0.30
CA TRP A 32 -8.10 10.28 -0.98
C TRP A 32 -8.72 9.33 -2.01
N PRO A 33 -8.61 9.65 -3.32
CA PRO A 33 -9.14 8.78 -4.37
C PRO A 33 -8.49 7.40 -4.42
N THR A 34 -7.20 7.33 -4.11
CA THR A 34 -6.42 6.08 -4.10
C THR A 34 -5.57 5.97 -2.84
N ASN A 35 -5.21 4.72 -2.49
CA ASN A 35 -4.25 4.49 -1.41
C ASN A 35 -2.84 5.01 -1.76
N LEU A 36 -2.51 5.12 -3.05
CA LEU A 36 -1.24 5.67 -3.52
C LEU A 36 -1.18 7.18 -3.32
N ASP A 37 -2.26 7.90 -3.64
CA ASP A 37 -2.34 9.35 -3.42
C ASP A 37 -2.19 9.68 -1.94
N TYR A 38 -2.89 8.93 -1.07
CA TYR A 38 -2.74 9.05 0.37
C TYR A 38 -1.30 8.82 0.84
N PHE A 39 -0.62 7.79 0.32
CA PHE A 39 0.78 7.50 0.67
C PHE A 39 1.76 8.58 0.20
N ASN A 40 1.43 9.34 -0.85
CA ASN A 40 2.32 10.38 -1.38
C ASN A 40 2.11 11.76 -0.74
N ASP A 41 1.01 11.95 0.01
CA ASP A 41 0.66 13.21 0.66
C ASP A 41 1.16 13.33 2.13
N GLN A 42 1.80 12.29 2.66
CA GLN A 42 2.36 12.24 4.03
C GLN A 42 3.77 12.80 4.16
#